data_AF-W7LY91-F1
#
_entry.id   AF-W7LY91-F1
#
_cell.length_a   1.000
_cell.length_b   1.000
_cell.length_c   1.000
_cell.angle_alpha   90.00
_cell.angle_beta   90.00
_cell.angle_gamma   90.00
#
_symmetry.space_group_name_H-M   'P 1'
#
loop_
_entity.id
_entity.type
_entity.pdbx_description
1 polymer ?
#
loop_
_entity_poly.entity_id
_entity_poly.type
_entity_poly.pdbx_seq_one_letter_code
_entity_poly.pdbx_strand_id
1 'polypeptide(L)'
;MRGSVLRLNRLLTTISSSPVARVLPLANPKRFCSSCHSTKGSSLKMADNGAWGAWQVESSTFTKAVVAAMQKLYPEEIADKSWDNVGLLVGNSENDAKKTKKVLVTNDLTYQVAVDAIEQDVSVIISYHPFIFGGLKSITNKDPQQATLLRLAKAGIAVYCPHTAVDAAPEGLNTWLADIVSGPHQSQRSVAISCSSAPSSHSGAGYGAIGHFDNAVSLSEIILRLAEKLGGLKHVMVASPVGADVKTTKISSFGVCAGSGYDVLKKAEVDLLVTGETSHHSALRAIQQGQTLVQVFHSNSERGYLQEVLRPKLEAAIKENVPEVEVVVSKYDKDPFTILDVNNLK
;
A
#
# COMPACT_ATOMS: atom_id res chain seq x y z
N MET A 1 -33.98 14.89 -41.04
CA MET A 1 -35.29 14.18 -41.04
C MET A 1 -35.47 13.59 -39.64
N ARG A 2 -36.13 14.31 -38.72
CA ARG A 2 -37.48 14.00 -38.15
C ARG A 2 -37.66 12.51 -37.79
N GLY A 3 -37.54 12.16 -36.51
CA GLY A 3 -38.66 11.71 -35.66
C GLY A 3 -38.42 10.24 -35.26
N SER A 4 -38.73 9.71 -34.07
CA SER A 4 -39.86 10.03 -33.21
C SER A 4 -39.62 9.54 -31.77
N VAL A 5 -40.20 10.32 -30.85
CA VAL A 5 -40.38 10.09 -29.41
C VAL A 5 -41.51 9.09 -29.19
N LEU A 6 -41.41 8.21 -28.19
CA LEU A 6 -42.58 7.58 -27.56
C LEU A 6 -42.36 7.45 -26.04
N ARG A 7 -43.04 8.34 -25.31
CA ARG A 7 -43.37 8.23 -23.89
C ARG A 7 -44.46 7.17 -23.73
N LEU A 8 -44.42 6.38 -22.67
CA LEU A 8 -45.60 5.71 -22.15
C LEU A 8 -45.82 6.06 -20.67
N ASN A 9 -47.06 6.41 -20.37
CA ASN A 9 -47.56 6.96 -19.12
C ASN A 9 -47.85 5.89 -18.06
N ARG A 10 -47.87 6.38 -16.82
CA ARG A 10 -48.37 5.79 -15.56
C ARG A 10 -49.66 4.96 -15.70
N LEU A 11 -49.75 3.91 -14.89
CA LEU A 11 -51.00 3.49 -14.25
C LEU A 11 -50.82 3.43 -12.74
N LEU A 12 -51.64 4.22 -12.04
CA LEU A 12 -51.91 4.18 -10.61
C LEU A 12 -52.97 3.12 -10.35
N THR A 13 -52.77 2.27 -9.35
CA THR A 13 -53.86 1.58 -8.63
C THR A 13 -53.61 1.67 -7.14
N THR A 14 -54.63 2.14 -6.44
CA THR A 14 -54.70 2.43 -5.01
C THR A 14 -55.45 1.34 -4.25
N ILE A 15 -55.16 1.26 -2.94
CA ILE A 15 -55.95 0.71 -1.81
C ILE A 15 -55.78 -0.78 -1.48
N SER A 16 -55.14 -1.04 -0.34
CA SER A 16 -55.77 -1.79 0.77
C SER A 16 -55.01 -1.55 2.08
N SER A 17 -55.76 -1.29 3.14
CA SER A 17 -55.39 -0.72 4.43
C SER A 17 -55.40 -1.75 5.57
N SER A 18 -54.50 -1.54 6.54
CA SER A 18 -54.59 -1.89 7.98
C SER A 18 -54.21 -3.32 8.44
N PRO A 19 -53.83 -3.56 9.72
CA PRO A 19 -53.88 -2.63 10.86
C PRO A 19 -52.61 -2.49 11.74
N VAL A 20 -52.46 -1.26 12.23
CA VAL A 20 -52.00 -0.78 13.56
C VAL A 20 -51.65 -1.87 14.59
N ALA A 21 -50.38 -1.91 15.00
CA ALA A 21 -49.93 -2.61 16.19
C ALA A 21 -50.22 -1.75 17.44
N ARG A 22 -51.02 -2.31 18.36
CA ARG A 22 -51.32 -1.74 19.68
C ARG A 22 -50.09 -1.73 20.58
N VAL A 23 -49.80 -0.57 21.15
CA VAL A 23 -48.95 -0.40 22.33
C VAL A 23 -49.77 -0.80 23.57
N LEU A 24 -49.25 -1.70 24.39
CA LEU A 24 -49.74 -1.99 25.73
C LEU A 24 -48.66 -1.62 26.76
N PRO A 25 -48.97 -0.83 27.81
CA PRO A 25 -48.04 -0.54 28.87
C PRO A 25 -48.11 -1.65 29.92
N LEU A 26 -46.95 -2.14 30.38
CA LEU A 26 -46.88 -3.00 31.56
C LEU A 26 -46.13 -2.32 32.70
N ALA A 27 -46.75 -2.45 33.86
CA ALA A 27 -46.53 -1.71 35.08
C ALA A 27 -45.19 -2.04 35.78
N ASN A 28 -44.73 -1.06 36.54
CA ASN A 28 -43.83 -1.24 37.68
C ASN A 28 -44.71 -1.29 38.95
N PRO A 29 -44.51 -2.23 39.89
CA PRO A 29 -44.06 -1.75 41.20
C PRO A 29 -43.18 -2.72 42.03
N LYS A 30 -42.13 -2.13 42.59
CA LYS A 30 -41.66 -2.21 44.00
C LYS A 30 -41.10 -3.52 44.59
N ARG A 31 -39.93 -3.29 45.23
CA ARG A 31 -39.35 -3.91 46.44
C ARG A 31 -38.71 -5.30 46.30
N PHE A 32 -37.37 -5.30 46.35
CA PHE A 32 -36.64 -6.33 47.08
C PHE A 32 -35.58 -5.72 47.98
N CYS A 33 -35.34 -6.46 49.06
CA CYS A 33 -34.85 -6.07 50.36
C CYS A 33 -33.32 -5.86 50.41
N SER A 34 -32.93 -5.01 51.36
CA SER A 34 -31.56 -4.80 51.83
C SER A 34 -30.91 -6.06 52.40
N SER A 35 -29.61 -6.19 52.12
CA SER A 35 -28.55 -6.98 52.80
C SER A 35 -28.02 -8.17 52.01
N CYS A 36 -26.73 -8.07 51.61
CA CYS A 36 -25.66 -9.03 51.94
C CYS A 36 -24.37 -8.76 51.13
N HIS A 37 -23.28 -8.56 51.87
CA HIS A 37 -21.90 -9.01 51.59
C HIS A 37 -21.12 -8.43 50.39
N SER A 38 -20.34 -7.41 50.73
CA SER A 38 -18.98 -7.08 50.27
C SER A 38 -18.26 -8.21 49.51
N THR A 39 -18.12 -8.02 48.20
CA THR A 39 -16.99 -8.55 47.43
C THR A 39 -16.24 -7.35 46.85
N LYS A 40 -14.93 -7.28 47.09
CA LYS A 40 -14.04 -6.25 46.53
C LYS A 40 -13.93 -6.46 45.01
N GLY A 41 -14.90 -5.92 44.27
CA GLY A 41 -14.73 -5.63 42.85
C GLY A 41 -13.86 -4.39 42.70
N SER A 42 -12.78 -4.49 41.94
CA SER A 42 -12.01 -3.33 41.48
C SER A 42 -12.94 -2.44 40.66
N SER A 43 -13.53 -1.43 41.28
CA SER A 43 -14.33 -0.44 40.58
C SER A 43 -13.39 0.36 39.67
N LEU A 44 -13.48 0.13 38.37
CA LEU A 44 -13.12 1.14 37.38
C LEU A 44 -13.93 2.39 37.74
N LYS A 45 -13.26 3.39 38.35
CA LYS A 45 -13.86 4.70 38.55
C LYS A 45 -14.12 5.27 37.16
N MET A 46 -15.37 5.23 36.71
CA MET A 46 -15.82 6.09 35.63
C MET A 46 -15.60 7.53 36.11
N ALA A 47 -14.70 8.25 35.43
CA ALA A 47 -14.46 9.65 35.69
C ALA A 47 -15.74 10.44 35.36
N ASP A 48 -16.16 11.27 36.30
CA ASP A 48 -17.31 12.16 36.16
C ASP A 48 -17.10 13.21 35.05
N ASN A 49 -18.13 13.37 34.21
CA ASN A 49 -18.48 14.54 33.39
C ASN A 49 -17.46 15.08 32.36
N GLY A 50 -17.06 14.25 31.40
CA GLY A 50 -16.54 14.70 30.10
C GLY A 50 -17.59 14.52 28.99
N ALA A 51 -17.64 15.45 28.02
CA ALA A 51 -18.50 15.32 26.83
C ALA A 51 -18.35 13.92 26.20
N TRP A 52 -19.46 13.33 25.77
CA TRP A 52 -19.50 12.00 25.16
C TRP A 52 -18.47 11.89 24.00
N GLY A 53 -17.40 11.14 24.24
CA GLY A 53 -16.57 10.52 23.20
C GLY A 53 -15.42 11.36 22.61
N ALA A 54 -14.43 10.62 22.08
CA ALA A 54 -13.26 11.02 21.30
C ALA A 54 -11.97 11.48 22.01
N TRP A 55 -12.01 12.25 23.11
CA TRP A 55 -10.76 12.81 23.68
C TRP A 55 -9.84 11.79 24.39
N GLN A 56 -10.28 10.54 24.55
CA GLN A 56 -9.55 9.49 25.26
C GLN A 56 -8.96 8.41 24.35
N VAL A 57 -9.09 8.54 23.03
CA VAL A 57 -8.67 7.49 22.08
C VAL A 57 -7.59 8.04 21.17
N GLU A 58 -6.40 8.18 21.72
CA GLU A 58 -5.21 8.54 20.94
C GLU A 58 -4.38 7.29 20.62
N SER A 59 -3.67 7.34 19.49
CA SER A 59 -2.67 6.33 19.20
C SER A 59 -1.56 6.33 20.26
N SER A 60 -0.96 5.17 20.52
CA SER A 60 0.21 5.09 21.40
C SER A 60 1.33 6.04 20.95
N THR A 61 2.13 6.52 21.89
CA THR A 61 3.27 7.41 21.67
C THR A 61 4.25 6.81 20.67
N PHE A 62 4.47 5.49 20.73
CA PHE A 62 5.32 4.81 19.77
C PHE A 62 4.71 4.82 18.37
N THR A 63 3.43 4.49 18.23
CA THR A 63 2.73 4.54 16.94
C THR A 63 2.77 5.95 16.35
N LYS A 64 2.54 7.00 17.15
CA LYS A 64 2.66 8.39 16.71
C LYS A 64 4.06 8.73 16.22
N ALA A 65 5.11 8.27 16.90
CA ALA A 65 6.49 8.48 16.48
C ALA A 65 6.79 7.81 15.13
N VAL A 66 6.30 6.58 14.93
CA VAL A 66 6.44 5.85 13.65
C VAL A 66 5.67 6.55 12.53
N VAL A 67 4.43 6.96 12.78
CA VAL A 67 3.60 7.72 11.82
C VAL A 67 4.27 9.03 11.44
N ALA A 68 4.76 9.80 12.42
CA ALA A 68 5.44 11.07 12.16
C ALA A 68 6.73 10.88 11.34
N ALA A 69 7.49 9.82 11.60
CA ALA A 69 8.67 9.47 10.80
C ALA A 69 8.28 9.13 9.35
N MET A 70 7.21 8.36 9.15
CA MET A 70 6.70 8.06 7.81
C MET A 70 6.20 9.31 7.08
N GLN A 71 5.42 10.17 7.73
CA GLN A 71 4.91 11.41 7.14
C GLN A 71 6.04 12.41 6.83
N LYS A 72 7.13 12.41 7.61
CA LYS A 72 8.34 13.21 7.33
C LYS A 72 9.04 12.74 6.05
N LEU A 73 9.12 11.43 5.83
CA LEU A 73 9.80 10.82 4.69
C LEU A 73 8.93 10.77 3.42
N TYR A 74 7.64 10.51 3.59
CA TYR A 74 6.63 10.31 2.54
C TYR A 74 5.31 10.96 2.99
N PRO A 75 5.17 12.29 2.83
CA PRO A 75 3.96 13.00 3.24
C PRO A 75 2.71 12.43 2.54
N GLU A 76 1.60 12.30 3.25
CA GLU A 76 0.37 11.74 2.69
C GLU A 76 -0.21 12.65 1.57
N GLU A 77 0.18 13.93 1.52
CA GLU A 77 -0.27 14.88 0.50
C GLU A 77 0.22 14.56 -0.91
N ILE A 78 1.29 13.79 -1.05
CA ILE A 78 1.82 13.37 -2.36
C ILE A 78 1.20 12.06 -2.87
N ALA A 79 0.45 11.34 -2.03
CA ALA A 79 -0.31 10.16 -2.44
C ALA A 79 -1.49 10.50 -3.38
N ASP A 80 -1.98 9.51 -4.12
CA ASP A 80 -3.11 9.67 -5.03
C ASP A 80 -4.43 9.73 -4.24
N LYS A 81 -4.95 10.94 -4.08
CA LYS A 81 -6.16 11.20 -3.29
C LYS A 81 -7.46 10.72 -3.95
N SER A 82 -7.42 10.28 -5.21
CA SER A 82 -8.62 9.90 -5.94
C SER A 82 -9.05 8.45 -5.68
N TRP A 83 -8.12 7.58 -5.31
CA TRP A 83 -8.41 6.17 -5.10
C TRP A 83 -7.58 5.51 -3.98
N ASP A 84 -6.45 6.08 -3.56
CA ASP A 84 -5.57 5.43 -2.61
C ASP A 84 -6.05 5.56 -1.16
N ASN A 85 -5.59 4.66 -0.29
CA ASN A 85 -5.85 4.67 1.14
C ASN A 85 -4.55 4.57 1.96
N VAL A 86 -3.85 5.70 2.05
CA VAL A 86 -2.62 5.86 2.84
C VAL A 86 -2.90 6.29 4.28
N GLY A 87 -1.88 6.24 5.13
CA GLY A 87 -1.92 6.70 6.51
C GLY A 87 -2.07 5.56 7.52
N LEU A 88 -2.50 5.90 8.74
CA LEU A 88 -2.74 4.94 9.82
C LEU A 88 -4.09 4.23 9.61
N LEU A 89 -4.05 2.99 9.11
CA LEU A 89 -5.25 2.22 8.78
C LEU A 89 -5.78 1.41 9.97
N VAL A 90 -4.90 1.03 10.90
CA VAL A 90 -5.25 0.33 12.14
C VAL A 90 -4.46 0.97 13.28
N GLY A 91 -5.14 1.52 14.28
CA GLY A 91 -4.51 2.14 15.44
C GLY A 91 -4.40 1.20 16.65
N ASN A 92 -3.64 1.63 17.65
CA ASN A 92 -3.59 1.04 18.98
C ASN A 92 -3.55 2.16 20.04
N SER A 93 -4.07 1.92 21.24
CA SER A 93 -3.96 2.87 22.36
C SER A 93 -2.73 2.55 23.22
N GLU A 94 -2.33 3.45 24.13
CA GLU A 94 -1.29 3.11 25.12
C GLU A 94 -1.61 1.88 25.98
N ASN A 95 -2.91 1.61 26.21
CA ASN A 95 -3.33 0.46 27.01
C ASN A 95 -3.22 -0.87 26.25
N ASP A 96 -3.43 -0.83 24.93
CA ASP A 96 -3.43 -2.02 24.08
C ASP A 96 -2.08 -2.27 23.41
N ALA A 97 -1.29 -1.21 23.21
CA ALA A 97 -0.04 -1.27 22.46
C ALA A 97 0.98 -2.20 23.12
N LYS A 98 1.71 -2.92 22.26
CA LYS A 98 2.88 -3.68 22.66
C LYS A 98 3.95 -2.75 23.23
N LYS A 99 4.68 -3.22 24.24
CA LYS A 99 5.71 -2.44 24.94
C LYS A 99 7.02 -2.34 24.16
N THR A 100 7.26 -3.32 23.29
CA THR A 100 8.42 -3.37 22.39
C THR A 100 8.42 -2.16 21.46
N LYS A 101 9.60 -1.72 21.05
CA LYS A 101 9.78 -0.65 20.07
C LYS A 101 10.18 -1.25 18.73
N LYS A 102 9.39 -2.22 18.27
CA LYS A 102 9.67 -2.97 17.05
C LYS A 102 8.67 -2.61 15.96
N VAL A 103 9.18 -2.32 14.78
CA VAL A 103 8.42 -2.07 13.55
C VAL A 103 8.72 -3.17 12.55
N LEU A 104 7.68 -3.72 11.92
CA LEU A 104 7.83 -4.65 10.80
C LEU A 104 7.41 -3.98 9.50
N VAL A 105 8.26 -4.05 8.48
CA VAL A 105 8.00 -3.57 7.13
C VAL A 105 7.67 -4.75 6.22
N THR A 106 6.68 -4.60 5.35
CA THR A 106 6.26 -5.63 4.39
C THR A 106 5.63 -4.99 3.16
N ASN A 107 5.72 -5.66 2.01
CA ASN A 107 5.00 -5.26 0.81
C ASN A 107 3.49 -5.51 0.97
N ASP A 108 3.15 -6.75 1.30
CA ASP A 108 1.79 -7.25 1.43
C ASP A 108 1.54 -7.81 2.83
N LEU A 109 0.62 -7.20 3.58
CA LEU A 109 0.19 -7.72 4.89
C LEU A 109 -0.74 -8.93 4.73
N THR A 110 -0.13 -10.09 4.46
CA THR A 110 -0.83 -11.38 4.40
C THR A 110 -1.08 -11.94 5.81
N TYR A 111 -1.94 -12.96 5.90
CA TYR A 111 -2.19 -13.69 7.14
C TYR A 111 -0.88 -14.21 7.78
N GLN A 112 0.03 -14.75 6.97
CA GLN A 112 1.29 -15.30 7.47
C GLN A 112 2.21 -14.21 8.03
N VAL A 113 2.26 -13.05 7.37
CA VAL A 113 3.00 -11.87 7.86
C VAL A 113 2.42 -11.37 9.18
N ALA A 114 1.09 -11.37 9.31
CA ALA A 114 0.44 -10.97 10.56
C ALA A 114 0.72 -11.94 11.72
N VAL A 115 0.73 -13.26 11.47
CA VAL A 115 1.12 -14.26 12.47
C VAL A 115 2.57 -14.03 12.92
N ASP A 116 3.48 -13.85 11.97
CA ASP A 116 4.89 -13.55 12.23
C ASP A 116 5.09 -12.26 13.05
N ALA A 117 4.37 -11.18 12.70
CA ALA A 117 4.42 -9.93 13.44
C ALA A 117 3.98 -10.08 14.90
N ILE A 118 2.94 -10.90 15.14
CA ILE A 118 2.46 -11.20 16.50
C ILE A 118 3.49 -12.01 17.28
N GLU A 119 4.09 -13.03 16.65
CA GLU A 119 5.12 -13.88 17.27
C GLU A 119 6.40 -13.10 17.60
N GLN A 120 6.78 -12.15 16.75
CA GLN A 120 7.93 -11.28 16.96
C GLN A 120 7.68 -10.13 17.95
N ASP A 121 6.46 -10.04 18.49
CA ASP A 121 6.01 -8.98 19.39
C ASP A 121 6.23 -7.57 18.78
N VAL A 122 5.82 -7.39 17.53
CA VAL A 122 5.88 -6.10 16.81
C VAL A 122 4.79 -5.17 17.31
N SER A 123 5.07 -3.86 17.35
CA SER A 123 4.12 -2.83 17.79
C SER A 123 3.43 -2.12 16.62
N VAL A 124 4.14 -1.95 15.50
CA VAL A 124 3.63 -1.28 14.30
C VAL A 124 4.07 -2.05 13.05
N ILE A 125 3.15 -2.27 12.13
CA ILE A 125 3.42 -2.79 10.79
C ILE A 125 3.36 -1.63 9.79
N ILE A 126 4.38 -1.50 8.95
CA ILE A 126 4.35 -0.67 7.74
C ILE A 126 4.08 -1.60 6.56
N SER A 127 2.86 -1.57 6.04
CA SER A 127 2.45 -2.33 4.86
C SER A 127 2.50 -1.40 3.65
N TYR A 128 3.40 -1.66 2.69
CA TYR A 128 3.52 -0.82 1.49
C TYR A 128 2.19 -0.76 0.74
N HIS A 129 1.56 -1.91 0.45
CA HIS A 129 0.19 -1.95 -0.06
C HIS A 129 -0.84 -1.73 1.05
N PRO A 130 -1.94 -1.02 0.77
CA PRO A 130 -2.96 -0.72 1.76
C PRO A 130 -3.70 -2.00 2.15
N PHE A 131 -3.51 -2.39 3.41
CA PHE A 131 -4.20 -3.54 3.99
C PHE A 131 -5.72 -3.36 4.04
N ILE A 132 -6.22 -2.12 4.03
CA ILE A 132 -7.63 -1.80 3.82
C ILE A 132 -7.68 -0.95 2.56
N PHE A 133 -8.02 -1.54 1.41
CA PHE A 133 -8.09 -0.77 0.15
C PHE A 133 -9.46 -0.09 -0.03
N GLY A 134 -10.54 -0.82 0.23
CA GLY A 134 -11.92 -0.32 0.18
C GLY A 134 -12.56 -0.26 1.57
N GLY A 135 -13.53 0.64 1.74
CA GLY A 135 -14.26 0.78 3.00
C GLY A 135 -14.93 -0.52 3.45
N LEU A 136 -14.59 -0.98 4.66
CA LEU A 136 -15.16 -2.20 5.26
C LEU A 136 -16.53 -1.90 5.88
N LYS A 137 -17.58 -2.57 5.39
CA LYS A 137 -18.94 -2.48 5.98
C LYS A 137 -19.14 -3.39 7.20
N SER A 138 -18.27 -4.36 7.38
CA SER A 138 -18.27 -5.30 8.51
C SER A 138 -16.87 -5.84 8.73
N ILE A 139 -16.56 -6.26 9.96
CA ILE A 139 -15.31 -6.94 10.30
C ILE A 139 -15.67 -8.26 11.00
N THR A 140 -15.46 -9.38 10.31
CA THR A 140 -15.84 -10.72 10.79
C THR A 140 -14.82 -11.78 10.37
N ASN A 141 -14.95 -13.00 10.90
CA ASN A 141 -14.10 -14.14 10.50
C ASN A 141 -14.53 -14.81 9.18
N LYS A 142 -15.46 -14.20 8.42
CA LYS A 142 -15.92 -14.75 7.13
C LYS A 142 -14.99 -14.42 5.96
N ASP A 143 -14.13 -13.42 6.16
CA ASP A 143 -13.18 -12.93 5.17
C ASP A 143 -11.76 -12.99 5.76
N PRO A 144 -10.76 -13.47 5.02
CA PRO A 144 -9.40 -13.66 5.55
C PRO A 144 -8.71 -12.35 5.92
N GLN A 145 -8.95 -11.25 5.19
CA GLN A 145 -8.40 -9.93 5.51
C GLN A 145 -9.03 -9.40 6.79
N GLN A 146 -10.36 -9.49 6.93
CA GLN A 146 -11.06 -9.08 8.16
C GLN A 146 -10.65 -9.93 9.38
N ALA A 147 -10.48 -11.25 9.20
CA ALA A 147 -9.99 -12.12 10.27
C ALA A 147 -8.57 -11.74 10.71
N THR A 148 -7.71 -11.35 9.76
CA THR A 148 -6.36 -10.84 10.03
C THR A 148 -6.40 -9.51 10.77
N LEU A 149 -7.29 -8.60 10.36
CA LEU A 149 -7.53 -7.32 11.05
C LEU A 149 -7.92 -7.53 12.52
N LEU A 150 -8.87 -8.44 12.79
CA LEU A 150 -9.30 -8.76 14.16
C LEU A 150 -8.14 -9.30 15.02
N ARG A 151 -7.24 -10.09 14.44
CA ARG A 151 -6.06 -10.62 15.15
C ARG A 151 -5.07 -9.52 15.50
N LEU A 152 -4.74 -8.65 14.55
CA LEU A 152 -3.81 -7.54 14.77
C LEU A 152 -4.36 -6.55 15.80
N ALA A 153 -5.64 -6.18 15.67
CA ALA A 153 -6.30 -5.29 16.63
C ALA A 153 -6.32 -5.90 18.04
N LYS A 154 -6.65 -7.19 18.18
CA LYS A 154 -6.60 -7.89 19.47
C LYS A 154 -5.18 -7.98 20.04
N ALA A 155 -4.17 -8.04 19.19
CA ALA A 155 -2.77 -8.05 19.58
C ALA A 155 -2.22 -6.63 19.86
N GLY A 156 -3.01 -5.57 19.67
CA GLY A 156 -2.54 -4.20 19.89
C GLY A 156 -1.49 -3.73 18.87
N ILE A 157 -1.49 -4.30 17.66
CA ILE A 157 -0.54 -3.97 16.59
C ILE A 157 -1.18 -2.95 15.66
N ALA A 158 -0.52 -1.80 15.49
CA ALA A 158 -0.94 -0.79 14.54
C ALA A 158 -0.49 -1.13 13.11
N VAL A 159 -1.20 -0.62 12.10
CA VAL A 159 -0.86 -0.79 10.68
C VAL A 159 -0.92 0.56 9.98
N TYR A 160 0.22 0.98 9.42
CA TYR A 160 0.35 2.19 8.61
C TYR A 160 0.69 1.81 7.17
N CYS A 161 0.15 2.56 6.21
CA CYS A 161 0.39 2.34 4.79
C CYS A 161 0.85 3.62 4.08
N PRO A 162 2.04 3.64 3.47
CA PRO A 162 2.50 4.80 2.72
C PRO A 162 2.21 4.73 1.20
N HIS A 163 2.03 3.53 0.63
CA HIS A 163 1.72 3.24 -0.77
C HIS A 163 2.17 4.30 -1.79
N THR A 164 1.24 4.99 -2.44
CA THR A 164 1.57 5.94 -3.52
C THR A 164 2.36 7.16 -3.06
N ALA A 165 2.39 7.49 -1.77
CA ALA A 165 3.31 8.52 -1.27
C ALA A 165 4.78 8.11 -1.44
N VAL A 166 5.10 6.82 -1.29
CA VAL A 166 6.44 6.30 -1.58
C VAL A 166 6.73 6.34 -3.07
N ASP A 167 5.74 6.03 -3.90
CA ASP A 167 5.89 6.03 -5.36
C ASP A 167 6.13 7.42 -5.91
N ALA A 168 5.46 8.41 -5.33
CA ALA A 168 5.53 9.80 -5.73
C ALA A 168 6.74 10.55 -5.16
N ALA A 169 7.40 10.03 -4.12
CA ALA A 169 8.46 10.78 -3.45
C ALA A 169 9.69 11.00 -4.36
N PRO A 170 10.36 12.17 -4.28
CA PRO A 170 11.54 12.47 -5.11
C PRO A 170 12.70 11.47 -4.94
N GLU A 171 12.86 10.92 -3.73
CA GLU A 171 13.81 9.84 -3.41
C GLU A 171 13.07 8.53 -3.08
N GLY A 172 11.94 8.34 -3.75
CA GLY A 172 11.01 7.24 -3.57
C GLY A 172 11.33 6.00 -4.40
N LEU A 173 10.34 5.13 -4.53
CA LEU A 173 10.47 3.84 -5.19
C LEU A 173 10.89 3.96 -6.66
N ASN A 174 10.26 4.86 -7.41
CA ASN A 174 10.53 5.02 -8.84
C ASN A 174 11.90 5.62 -9.12
N THR A 175 12.42 6.47 -8.21
CA THR A 175 13.80 6.98 -8.30
C THR A 175 14.80 5.85 -8.06
N TRP A 176 14.59 5.01 -7.06
CA TRP A 176 15.44 3.83 -6.81
C TRP A 176 15.41 2.85 -8.00
N LEU A 177 14.24 2.58 -8.58
CA LEU A 177 14.15 1.72 -9.77
C LEU A 177 14.85 2.35 -10.99
N ALA A 178 14.77 3.67 -11.15
CA ALA A 178 15.50 4.40 -12.18
C ALA A 178 17.02 4.33 -11.96
N ASP A 179 17.49 4.40 -10.71
CA ASP A 179 18.90 4.22 -10.37
C ASP A 179 19.40 2.81 -10.75
N ILE A 180 18.56 1.77 -10.62
CA ILE A 180 18.89 0.43 -11.09
C ILE A 180 19.01 0.40 -12.62
N VAL A 181 18.06 0.99 -13.34
CA VAL A 181 18.10 1.06 -14.80
C VAL A 181 19.33 1.83 -15.28
N SER A 182 19.65 2.95 -14.65
CA SER A 182 20.82 3.76 -15.01
C SER A 182 22.15 3.10 -14.63
N GLY A 183 22.23 2.55 -13.41
CA GLY A 183 23.45 1.97 -12.84
C GLY A 183 24.64 2.93 -12.94
N PRO A 184 25.78 2.51 -13.51
CA PRO A 184 26.96 3.37 -13.58
C PRO A 184 26.88 4.45 -14.68
N HIS A 185 25.85 4.42 -15.52
CA HIS A 185 25.75 5.32 -16.69
C HIS A 185 25.11 6.64 -16.29
N GLN A 186 25.70 7.73 -16.78
CA GLN A 186 25.16 9.08 -16.57
C GLN A 186 23.83 9.23 -17.32
N SER A 187 22.85 9.80 -16.63
CA SER A 187 21.52 10.04 -17.19
C SER A 187 20.86 11.25 -16.55
N GLN A 188 20.14 12.03 -17.35
CA GLN A 188 19.26 13.08 -16.87
C GLN A 188 17.90 12.47 -16.54
N ARG A 189 17.28 12.89 -15.44
CA ARG A 189 16.00 12.35 -14.97
C ARG A 189 14.95 13.42 -14.72
N SER A 190 13.70 13.02 -14.93
CA SER A 190 12.50 13.79 -14.59
C SER A 190 11.38 12.84 -14.15
N VAL A 191 10.36 13.36 -13.48
CA VAL A 191 9.16 12.58 -13.16
C VAL A 191 8.26 12.44 -14.39
N ALA A 192 7.59 11.29 -14.55
CA ALA A 192 6.69 11.08 -15.68
C ALA A 192 5.39 11.88 -15.53
N ILE A 193 4.82 11.89 -14.32
CA ILE A 193 3.64 12.68 -13.97
C ILE A 193 3.91 13.45 -12.68
N SER A 194 4.00 14.78 -12.75
CA SER A 194 4.24 15.62 -11.58
C SER A 194 3.08 15.62 -10.58
N CYS A 195 3.40 15.57 -9.29
CA CYS A 195 2.43 15.72 -8.21
C CYS A 195 2.24 17.21 -7.85
N SER A 196 1.08 17.77 -8.18
CA SER A 196 0.78 19.19 -7.94
C SER A 196 0.54 19.55 -6.47
N SER A 197 0.20 18.57 -5.64
CA SER A 197 -0.03 18.75 -4.19
C SER A 197 1.25 18.64 -3.35
N ALA A 198 2.41 18.53 -3.99
CA ALA A 198 3.68 18.35 -3.30
C ALA A 198 4.02 19.56 -2.40
N PRO A 199 4.35 19.33 -1.11
CA PRO A 199 4.87 20.40 -0.26
C PRO A 199 6.25 20.84 -0.74
N SER A 200 6.69 22.03 -0.35
CA SER A 200 7.99 22.58 -0.74
C SER A 200 9.17 21.69 -0.33
N SER A 201 9.04 20.94 0.77
CA SER A 201 10.04 19.97 1.23
C SER A 201 10.20 18.76 0.31
N HIS A 202 9.22 18.50 -0.58
CA HIS A 202 9.18 17.37 -1.50
C HIS A 202 8.97 17.88 -2.94
N SER A 203 9.58 19.02 -3.28
CA SER A 203 9.59 19.53 -4.64
C SER A 203 10.17 18.49 -5.60
N GLY A 204 9.50 18.28 -6.73
CA GLY A 204 9.84 17.23 -7.69
C GLY A 204 9.16 15.89 -7.44
N ALA A 205 8.20 15.81 -6.50
CA ALA A 205 7.38 14.63 -6.33
C ALA A 205 6.51 14.37 -7.57
N GLY A 206 6.29 13.10 -7.89
CA GLY A 206 5.54 12.66 -9.05
C GLY A 206 5.67 11.16 -9.30
N TYR A 207 4.77 10.63 -10.10
CA TYR A 207 4.69 9.22 -10.44
C TYR A 207 5.58 8.88 -11.62
N GLY A 208 6.28 7.75 -11.50
CA GLY A 208 7.21 7.26 -12.52
C GLY A 208 8.42 8.18 -12.72
N ALA A 209 9.46 7.63 -13.33
CA ALA A 209 10.66 8.39 -13.70
C ALA A 209 10.99 8.17 -15.18
N ILE A 210 11.33 9.25 -15.87
CA ILE A 210 11.82 9.26 -17.25
C ILE A 210 13.30 9.65 -17.21
N GLY A 211 14.14 8.86 -17.87
CA GLY A 211 15.57 9.08 -17.96
C GLY A 211 16.08 9.11 -19.40
N HIS A 212 17.11 9.91 -19.64
CA HIS A 212 17.85 9.96 -20.90
C HIS A 212 19.34 9.77 -20.62
N PHE A 213 19.95 8.79 -21.26
CA PHE A 213 21.37 8.51 -21.14
C PHE A 213 22.21 9.47 -21.97
N ASP A 214 23.38 9.84 -21.46
CA ASP A 214 24.36 10.59 -22.26
C ASP A 214 24.91 9.74 -23.41
N ASN A 215 25.03 8.42 -23.20
CA ASN A 215 25.47 7.45 -24.20
C ASN A 215 24.56 6.21 -24.15
N ALA A 216 24.17 5.69 -25.31
CA ALA A 216 23.23 4.57 -25.37
C ALA A 216 23.78 3.30 -24.70
N VAL A 217 22.96 2.67 -23.86
CA VAL A 217 23.31 1.52 -23.02
C VAL A 217 22.75 0.23 -23.62
N SER A 218 23.41 -0.91 -23.39
CA SER A 218 22.89 -2.21 -23.86
C SER A 218 21.64 -2.63 -23.13
N LEU A 219 20.58 -3.02 -23.84
CA LEU A 219 19.36 -3.55 -23.20
C LEU A 219 19.66 -4.81 -22.36
N SER A 220 20.53 -5.69 -22.87
CA SER A 220 20.98 -6.88 -22.14
C SER A 220 21.66 -6.54 -20.81
N GLU A 221 22.45 -5.47 -20.77
CA GLU A 221 23.10 -5.01 -19.53
C GLU A 221 22.07 -4.50 -18.53
N ILE A 222 21.09 -3.70 -18.99
CA ILE A 222 20.00 -3.20 -18.14
C ILE A 222 19.20 -4.36 -17.56
N ILE A 223 18.83 -5.35 -18.39
CA ILE A 223 18.07 -6.54 -17.94
C ILE A 223 18.85 -7.34 -16.91
N LEU A 224 20.14 -7.58 -17.13
CA LEU A 224 20.99 -8.30 -16.17
C LEU A 224 21.07 -7.55 -14.83
N ARG A 225 21.16 -6.23 -14.86
CA ARG A 225 21.19 -5.40 -13.65
C ARG A 225 19.86 -5.42 -12.91
N LEU A 226 18.74 -5.31 -13.63
CA LEU A 226 17.40 -5.46 -13.05
C LEU A 226 17.25 -6.85 -12.39
N ALA A 227 17.66 -7.91 -13.08
CA ALA A 227 17.60 -9.27 -12.56
C ALA A 227 18.41 -9.42 -11.27
N GLU A 228 19.64 -8.90 -11.23
CA GLU A 228 20.49 -8.93 -10.04
C GLU A 228 19.88 -8.15 -8.86
N LYS A 229 19.47 -6.89 -9.11
CA LYS A 229 19.03 -5.96 -8.05
C LYS A 229 17.62 -6.22 -7.54
N LEU A 230 16.75 -6.85 -8.34
CA LEU A 230 15.38 -7.17 -7.96
C LEU A 230 15.24 -8.59 -7.39
N GLY A 231 16.21 -9.01 -6.57
CA GLY A 231 16.18 -10.28 -5.84
C GLY A 231 16.68 -11.49 -6.63
N GLY A 232 17.52 -11.30 -7.66
CA GLY A 232 18.12 -12.40 -8.42
C GLY A 232 17.12 -13.09 -9.35
N LEU A 233 16.35 -12.31 -10.12
CA LEU A 233 15.38 -12.84 -11.09
C LEU A 233 16.07 -13.75 -12.11
N LYS A 234 15.59 -14.99 -12.23
CA LYS A 234 16.07 -15.91 -13.27
C LYS A 234 15.41 -15.70 -14.63
N HIS A 235 14.21 -15.12 -14.63
CA HIS A 235 13.41 -14.89 -15.81
C HIS A 235 12.81 -13.48 -15.74
N VAL A 236 12.81 -12.79 -16.87
CA VAL A 236 12.14 -11.50 -17.06
C VAL A 236 11.24 -11.60 -18.29
N MET A 237 10.13 -10.88 -18.29
CA MET A 237 9.25 -10.81 -19.45
C MET A 237 9.64 -9.59 -20.28
N VAL A 238 9.90 -9.79 -21.56
CA VAL A 238 10.31 -8.72 -22.48
C VAL A 238 9.39 -8.74 -23.69
N ALA A 239 8.77 -7.60 -23.99
CA ALA A 239 8.09 -7.35 -25.25
C ALA A 239 8.93 -6.37 -26.06
N SER A 240 9.30 -6.75 -27.28
CA SER A 240 10.18 -5.96 -28.15
C SER A 240 9.51 -5.65 -29.48
N PRO A 241 9.83 -4.51 -30.12
CA PRO A 241 9.42 -4.23 -31.50
C PRO A 241 9.81 -5.35 -32.47
N VAL A 242 9.03 -5.53 -33.53
CA VAL A 242 9.30 -6.57 -34.53
C VAL A 242 10.69 -6.36 -35.16
N GLY A 243 11.52 -7.41 -35.13
CA GLY A 243 12.88 -7.39 -35.65
C GLY A 243 13.96 -6.89 -34.68
N ALA A 244 13.58 -6.42 -33.48
CA ALA A 244 14.54 -6.08 -32.44
C ALA A 244 15.08 -7.35 -31.76
N ASP A 245 16.39 -7.35 -31.46
CA ASP A 245 17.05 -8.41 -30.69
C ASP A 245 17.58 -7.82 -29.39
N VAL A 246 17.08 -8.32 -28.26
CA VAL A 246 17.48 -7.93 -26.90
C VAL A 246 18.99 -7.87 -26.70
N LYS A 247 19.75 -8.75 -27.36
CA LYS A 247 21.22 -8.80 -27.22
C LYS A 247 21.94 -7.64 -27.90
N THR A 248 21.34 -7.05 -28.92
CA THR A 248 21.97 -6.03 -29.76
C THR A 248 21.34 -4.65 -29.60
N THR A 249 20.09 -4.58 -29.12
CA THR A 249 19.37 -3.33 -28.88
C THR A 249 20.12 -2.41 -27.90
N LYS A 250 20.21 -1.13 -28.29
CA LYS A 250 20.73 -0.03 -27.47
C LYS A 250 19.58 0.88 -27.03
N ILE A 251 19.66 1.36 -25.80
CA ILE A 251 18.66 2.20 -25.13
C ILE A 251 19.29 3.55 -24.84
N SER A 252 18.71 4.62 -25.38
CA SER A 252 19.12 6.01 -25.12
C SER A 252 18.20 6.69 -24.11
N SER A 253 16.98 6.18 -23.96
CA SER A 253 15.96 6.73 -23.07
C SER A 253 15.11 5.64 -22.42
N PHE A 254 14.64 5.90 -21.21
CA PHE A 254 13.83 4.94 -20.47
C PHE A 254 12.73 5.61 -19.65
N GLY A 255 11.66 4.89 -19.38
CA GLY A 255 10.62 5.21 -18.42
C GLY A 255 10.45 4.06 -17.44
N VAL A 256 10.42 4.34 -16.14
CA VAL A 256 10.18 3.33 -15.10
C VAL A 256 9.00 3.72 -14.22
N CYS A 257 8.20 2.73 -13.87
CA CYS A 257 7.16 2.86 -12.85
C CYS A 257 6.92 1.48 -12.25
N ALA A 258 7.26 1.29 -10.97
CA ALA A 258 7.03 0.04 -10.25
C ALA A 258 5.54 -0.31 -10.18
N GLY A 259 5.24 -1.55 -9.81
CA GLY A 259 3.88 -2.09 -9.74
C GLY A 259 3.17 -2.11 -11.10
N SER A 260 1.90 -1.73 -11.11
CA SER A 260 1.04 -1.60 -12.31
C SER A 260 1.24 -0.25 -13.04
N GLY A 261 2.46 0.04 -13.46
CA GLY A 261 2.91 1.39 -13.84
C GLY A 261 2.69 1.83 -15.30
N TYR A 262 2.17 0.98 -16.18
CA TYR A 262 2.06 1.32 -17.61
C TYR A 262 1.23 2.59 -17.87
N ASP A 263 0.13 2.80 -17.15
CA ASP A 263 -0.74 3.96 -17.37
C ASP A 263 -0.06 5.30 -17.02
N VAL A 264 0.92 5.26 -16.12
CA VAL A 264 1.79 6.41 -15.80
C VAL A 264 2.73 6.71 -16.96
N LEU A 265 3.24 5.67 -17.62
CA LEU A 265 4.29 5.78 -18.64
C LEU A 265 3.78 5.82 -20.08
N LYS A 266 2.51 5.52 -20.37
CA LYS A 266 1.98 5.34 -21.73
C LYS A 266 2.11 6.54 -22.68
N LYS A 267 2.44 7.72 -22.15
CA LYS A 267 2.70 8.95 -22.90
C LYS A 267 4.20 9.27 -23.04
N ALA A 268 5.07 8.53 -22.36
CA ALA A 268 6.51 8.72 -22.43
C ALA A 268 7.02 8.27 -23.79
N GLU A 269 7.74 9.17 -24.48
CA GLU A 269 8.41 8.90 -25.75
C GLU A 269 9.84 8.42 -25.47
N VAL A 270 9.95 7.15 -25.10
CA VAL A 270 11.22 6.53 -24.68
C VAL A 270 11.44 5.17 -25.35
N ASP A 271 12.69 4.73 -25.43
CA ASP A 271 13.07 3.45 -26.05
C ASP A 271 12.69 2.24 -25.18
N LEU A 272 12.77 2.40 -23.85
CA LEU A 272 12.56 1.34 -22.86
C LEU A 272 11.50 1.75 -21.83
N LEU A 273 10.55 0.87 -21.58
CA LEU A 273 9.63 0.94 -20.44
C LEU A 273 9.95 -0.20 -19.47
N VAL A 274 10.05 0.10 -18.17
CA VAL A 274 10.21 -0.89 -17.10
C VAL A 274 9.08 -0.75 -16.10
N THR A 275 8.36 -1.83 -15.84
CA THR A 275 7.28 -1.85 -14.85
C THR A 275 7.15 -3.22 -14.19
N GLY A 276 6.39 -3.33 -13.11
CA GLY A 276 6.13 -4.63 -12.49
C GLY A 276 5.24 -5.49 -13.38
N GLU A 277 4.10 -4.94 -13.81
CA GLU A 277 3.13 -5.62 -14.66
C GLU A 277 2.31 -4.69 -15.57
N THR A 278 1.63 -5.26 -16.55
CA THR A 278 0.72 -4.58 -17.47
C THR A 278 -0.15 -5.59 -18.24
N SER A 279 -1.19 -5.09 -18.89
CA SER A 279 -2.07 -5.90 -19.74
C SER A 279 -1.42 -6.31 -21.07
N HIS A 280 -1.92 -7.39 -21.67
CA HIS A 280 -1.48 -7.83 -23.01
C HIS A 280 -1.60 -6.72 -24.07
N HIS A 281 -2.72 -5.99 -24.10
CA HIS A 281 -2.94 -4.93 -25.07
C HIS A 281 -2.02 -3.72 -24.86
N SER A 282 -1.69 -3.41 -23.61
CA SER A 282 -0.70 -2.38 -23.27
C SER A 282 0.69 -2.75 -23.78
N ALA A 283 1.10 -4.01 -23.61
CA ALA A 283 2.37 -4.50 -24.15
C ALA A 283 2.41 -4.45 -25.68
N LEU A 284 1.33 -4.89 -26.37
CA LEU A 284 1.21 -4.78 -27.82
C LEU A 284 1.28 -3.33 -28.31
N ARG A 285 0.65 -2.41 -27.58
CA ARG A 285 0.69 -0.98 -27.91
C ARG A 285 2.11 -0.43 -27.80
N ALA A 286 2.84 -0.74 -26.72
CA ALA A 286 4.21 -0.29 -26.52
C ALA A 286 5.12 -0.70 -27.69
N ILE A 287 5.07 -1.98 -28.08
CA ILE A 287 5.90 -2.48 -29.19
C ILE A 287 5.51 -1.89 -30.55
N GLN A 288 4.22 -1.60 -30.78
CA GLN A 288 3.75 -0.90 -31.98
C GLN A 288 4.21 0.56 -32.04
N GLN A 289 4.46 1.17 -30.89
CA GLN A 289 5.05 2.51 -30.78
C GLN A 289 6.59 2.48 -30.84
N GLY A 290 7.20 1.32 -31.11
CA GLY A 290 8.64 1.16 -31.21
C GLY A 290 9.35 1.06 -29.86
N GLN A 291 8.61 0.90 -28.75
CA GLN A 291 9.17 0.82 -27.41
C GLN A 291 9.41 -0.64 -27.01
N THR A 292 10.53 -0.89 -26.35
CA THR A 292 10.72 -2.15 -25.62
C THR A 292 10.10 -2.05 -24.24
N LEU A 293 9.38 -3.07 -23.81
CA LEU A 293 8.80 -3.17 -22.47
C LEU A 293 9.43 -4.34 -21.72
N VAL A 294 9.93 -4.09 -20.52
CA VAL A 294 10.42 -5.09 -19.57
C VAL A 294 9.50 -5.14 -18.36
N GLN A 295 8.99 -6.32 -18.03
CA GLN A 295 8.19 -6.58 -16.84
C GLN A 295 8.98 -7.44 -15.85
N VAL A 296 9.02 -7.00 -14.60
CA VAL A 296 9.83 -7.62 -13.54
C VAL A 296 8.98 -8.16 -12.38
N PHE A 297 7.70 -8.42 -12.62
CA PHE A 297 6.66 -8.79 -11.64
C PHE A 297 6.32 -7.64 -10.67
N HIS A 298 5.05 -7.57 -10.25
CA HIS A 298 4.49 -6.47 -9.47
C HIS A 298 5.34 -6.20 -8.22
N SER A 299 5.28 -7.09 -7.23
CA SER A 299 5.92 -6.81 -5.95
C SER A 299 7.42 -7.15 -5.91
N ASN A 300 7.97 -7.77 -6.95
CA ASN A 300 9.43 -7.80 -7.17
C ASN A 300 10.00 -6.43 -7.54
N SER A 301 9.24 -5.58 -8.25
CA SER A 301 9.63 -4.21 -8.53
C SER A 301 9.64 -3.29 -7.30
N GLU A 302 9.05 -3.74 -6.18
CA GLU A 302 8.85 -2.96 -4.95
C GLU A 302 9.69 -3.49 -3.77
N ARG A 303 9.71 -4.81 -3.55
CA ARG A 303 10.28 -5.43 -2.33
C ARG A 303 11.74 -5.06 -2.05
N GLY A 304 12.56 -4.94 -3.09
CA GLY A 304 13.97 -4.56 -2.95
C GLY A 304 14.11 -3.19 -2.27
N TYR A 305 13.24 -2.24 -2.60
CA TYR A 305 13.20 -0.91 -1.99
C TYR A 305 12.93 -0.97 -0.49
N LEU A 306 12.03 -1.86 -0.05
CA LEU A 306 11.70 -2.00 1.36
C LEU A 306 12.92 -2.36 2.20
N GLN A 307 13.73 -3.30 1.70
CA GLN A 307 14.93 -3.79 2.37
C GLN A 307 16.11 -2.80 2.29
N GLU A 308 16.38 -2.27 1.09
CA GLU A 308 17.56 -1.45 0.81
C GLU A 308 17.40 0.00 1.23
N VAL A 309 16.18 0.54 1.15
CA VAL A 309 15.93 1.99 1.29
C VAL A 309 14.97 2.27 2.44
N LEU A 310 13.74 1.76 2.41
CA LEU A 310 12.71 2.13 3.38
C LEU A 310 13.10 1.74 4.80
N ARG A 311 13.52 0.48 5.02
CA ARG A 311 13.90 -0.03 6.34
C ARG A 311 14.98 0.84 7.02
N PRO A 312 16.18 1.06 6.41
CA PRO A 312 17.20 1.87 7.06
C PRO A 312 16.80 3.36 7.18
N LYS A 313 16.12 3.95 6.19
CA LYS A 313 15.67 5.35 6.26
C LYS A 313 14.66 5.55 7.40
N LEU A 314 13.68 4.65 7.51
CA LEU A 314 12.66 4.69 8.57
C LEU A 314 13.27 4.49 9.95
N GLU A 315 14.17 3.50 10.10
CA GLU A 315 14.84 3.27 11.38
C GLU A 315 15.63 4.49 11.84
N ALA A 316 16.40 5.11 10.92
CA ALA A 316 17.14 6.34 11.23
C ALA A 316 16.21 7.48 11.66
N ALA A 317 15.08 7.67 10.96
CA ALA A 317 14.12 8.72 11.29
C ALA A 317 13.43 8.50 12.65
N ILE A 318 13.10 7.25 13.01
CA ILE A 318 12.48 6.96 14.32
C ILE A 318 13.51 7.09 15.45
N LYS A 319 14.78 6.69 15.22
CA LYS A 319 15.88 6.79 16.20
C LYS A 319 16.15 8.22 16.68
N GLU A 320 15.74 9.24 15.93
CA GLU A 320 15.78 10.64 16.38
C GLU A 320 15.00 10.85 17.70
N ASN A 321 13.92 10.07 17.93
CA ASN A 321 13.04 10.19 19.10
C ASN A 321 12.93 8.91 19.94
N VAL A 322 13.21 7.74 19.36
CA VAL A 322 13.13 6.43 20.03
C VAL A 322 14.41 5.64 19.73
N PRO A 323 15.50 5.87 20.50
CA PRO A 323 16.82 5.29 20.21
C PRO A 323 16.86 3.76 20.17
N GLU A 324 16.00 3.10 20.95
CA GLU A 324 15.90 1.65 21.09
C GLU A 324 15.05 0.96 20.01
N VAL A 325 14.58 1.71 18.99
CA VAL A 325 13.74 1.14 17.93
C VAL A 325 14.50 0.10 17.10
N GLU A 326 13.80 -0.98 16.76
CA GLU A 326 14.22 -2.00 15.81
C GLU A 326 13.26 -2.02 14.62
N VAL A 327 13.77 -1.89 13.40
CA VAL A 327 12.97 -2.04 12.18
C VAL A 327 13.40 -3.29 11.41
N VAL A 328 12.48 -4.25 11.29
CA VAL A 328 12.69 -5.51 10.58
C VAL A 328 11.85 -5.56 9.31
N VAL A 329 12.28 -6.35 8.32
CA VAL A 329 11.47 -6.68 7.14
C VAL A 329 10.94 -8.11 7.31
N SER A 330 9.67 -8.34 6.97
CA SER A 330 9.08 -9.67 7.12
C SER A 330 9.79 -10.71 6.25
N LYS A 331 10.06 -11.89 6.82
CA LYS A 331 10.61 -13.05 6.09
C LYS A 331 9.53 -13.84 5.35
N TYR A 332 8.27 -13.56 5.62
CA TYR A 332 7.12 -14.23 5.00
C TYR A 332 6.49 -13.42 3.87
N ASP A 333 6.99 -12.20 3.65
CA ASP A 333 6.65 -11.40 2.48
C ASP A 333 7.25 -12.03 1.23
N LYS A 334 6.39 -12.41 0.30
CA LYS A 334 6.76 -13.08 -0.95
C LYS A 334 5.72 -12.82 -2.02
N ASP A 335 6.16 -12.90 -3.27
CA ASP A 335 5.26 -12.79 -4.41
C ASP A 335 4.19 -13.90 -4.38
N PRO A 336 2.92 -13.59 -4.70
CA PRO A 336 1.87 -14.60 -4.76
C PRO A 336 2.07 -15.62 -5.89
N PHE A 337 2.91 -15.32 -6.88
CA PHE A 337 3.23 -16.20 -8.00
C PHE A 337 4.56 -16.93 -7.79
N THR A 338 4.59 -18.19 -8.22
CA THR A 338 5.83 -18.97 -8.33
C THR A 338 6.07 -19.28 -9.79
N ILE A 339 7.25 -18.91 -10.30
CA ILE A 339 7.66 -19.22 -11.67
C ILE A 339 8.12 -20.68 -11.71
N LEU A 340 7.35 -21.54 -12.37
CA LEU A 340 7.65 -22.96 -12.52
C LEU A 340 8.19 -23.23 -13.92
N ASP A 341 9.31 -23.96 -13.99
CA ASP A 341 9.65 -24.68 -15.22
C ASP A 341 8.81 -25.96 -15.25
N VAL A 342 7.89 -26.04 -16.21
CA VAL A 342 6.96 -27.16 -16.36
C VAL A 342 7.68 -28.49 -16.63
N ASN A 343 8.93 -28.46 -17.08
CA ASN A 343 9.74 -29.68 -17.24
C ASN A 343 10.20 -30.26 -15.89
N ASN A 344 10.24 -29.45 -14.82
CA ASN A 344 10.58 -29.92 -13.48
C ASN A 344 9.39 -30.59 -12.74
N LEU A 345 8.21 -30.66 -13.36
CA LEU A 345 7.01 -31.29 -12.78
C LEU A 345 6.78 -32.73 -13.26
N LYS A 346 7.62 -33.23 -14.16
CA LYS A 346 7.47 -34.55 -14.80
C LYS A 346 8.21 -35.66 -14.05
#